data_AF-A0A7R9HC77-F1
#
_entry.id   AF-A0A7R9HC77-F1
#
_cell.length_a   1.000
_cell.length_b   1.000
_cell.length_c   1.000
_cell.angle_alpha   90.00
_cell.angle_beta   90.00
_cell.angle_gamma   90.00
#
_symmetry.space_group_name_H-M   'P 1'
#
loop_
_entity.id
_entity.type
_entity.pdbx_description
1 polymer ?
#
loop_
_entity_poly.entity_id
_entity_poly.type
_entity_poly.pdbx_seq_one_letter_code
_entity_poly.pdbx_strand_id
1 'polypeptide(L)'
;MVCECHRKGSKSGASHTCRACRGSGIRVAYRQLGPGMSQQIQTRCGECSGEGEVINDKDRCTSCRGKKVQNQTKILEVHVDKGMRENQKIYFRGNHQLYCPREGVDSSILRRKKGTKHGSVSYVAVLVQFLCSDLPDVEPGDIIIVLQQKAHETFQRQGDDLYISRTVTLTEALCGFNMLVTHMDSRGLVVRHPPGRIIKPGDMKCIVGEGMPHHRNPFEKGNLYVKFDVVFPSSSFANELQLKELELLLPPRGSFVMPTGEHVEEVDLQEYDRNDRSTSATRNEAYASDDEHTGSAPGGIQCAQQ
;
A
#
# COMPACT_ATOMS: atom_id res chain seq x y z
N MET A 1 24.46 5.10 -19.91
CA MET A 1 25.59 4.38 -20.54
C MET A 1 26.06 5.14 -21.78
N VAL A 2 27.29 4.85 -22.22
CA VAL A 2 27.93 5.47 -23.40
C VAL A 2 27.31 4.95 -24.70
N CYS A 3 26.95 5.84 -25.63
CA CYS A 3 26.59 5.44 -27.00
C CYS A 3 27.80 4.81 -27.72
N GLU A 4 27.58 3.79 -28.56
CA GLU A 4 28.61 3.09 -29.36
C GLU A 4 29.55 4.02 -30.17
N CYS A 5 29.14 5.26 -30.44
CA CYS A 5 30.03 6.33 -30.91
C CYS A 5 31.10 6.79 -29.89
N HIS A 6 31.38 6.03 -28.83
CA HIS A 6 32.42 6.29 -27.82
C HIS A 6 32.34 7.70 -27.20
N ARG A 7 31.14 8.16 -26.84
CA ARG A 7 30.82 9.53 -26.37
C ARG A 7 31.12 10.66 -27.38
N LYS A 8 31.47 10.38 -28.64
CA LYS A 8 31.77 11.43 -29.65
C LYS A 8 30.51 12.06 -30.24
N GLY A 9 29.39 11.33 -30.27
CA GLY A 9 28.10 11.79 -30.77
C GLY A 9 27.96 11.77 -32.30
N SER A 10 29.06 11.59 -33.03
CA SER A 10 29.14 11.48 -34.49
C SER A 10 29.55 10.08 -34.96
N LYS A 11 29.29 9.78 -36.24
CA LYS A 11 29.68 8.54 -36.94
C LYS A 11 31.18 8.53 -37.27
N SER A 12 31.67 9.65 -37.78
CA SER A 12 33.06 9.89 -38.17
C SER A 12 33.99 10.18 -36.98
N GLY A 13 33.42 10.47 -35.80
CA GLY A 13 34.15 11.02 -34.66
C GLY A 13 34.50 12.50 -34.81
N ALA A 14 34.11 13.16 -35.90
CA ALA A 14 34.32 14.59 -36.09
C ALA A 14 33.32 15.43 -35.28
N SER A 15 33.83 16.48 -34.65
CA SER A 15 33.11 17.60 -34.06
C SER A 15 33.88 18.89 -34.37
N HIS A 16 33.24 20.05 -34.25
CA HIS A 16 33.91 21.34 -34.38
C HIS A 16 33.56 22.26 -33.21
N THR A 17 34.50 23.11 -32.81
CA THR A 17 34.28 24.06 -31.71
C THR A 17 33.11 25.00 -32.02
N CYS A 18 32.20 25.17 -31.07
CA CYS A 18 31.05 26.05 -31.24
C CYS A 18 31.52 27.50 -31.37
N ARG A 19 31.32 28.10 -32.55
CA ARG A 19 31.81 29.46 -32.85
C ARG A 19 31.23 30.52 -31.91
N ALA A 20 29.99 30.34 -31.47
CA ALA A 20 29.30 31.33 -30.66
C ALA A 20 29.63 31.34 -29.17
N CYS A 21 30.15 30.24 -28.60
CA CYS A 21 30.73 30.24 -27.25
C CYS A 21 32.24 29.98 -27.22
N ARG A 22 32.88 29.83 -28.39
CA ARG A 22 34.31 29.54 -28.57
C ARG A 22 34.80 28.33 -27.75
N GLY A 23 33.97 27.29 -27.66
CA GLY A 23 34.24 26.09 -26.85
C GLY A 23 33.70 26.14 -25.41
N SER A 24 33.39 27.31 -24.86
CA SER A 24 33.07 27.46 -23.43
C SER A 24 31.72 26.89 -22.97
N GLY A 25 30.85 26.44 -23.89
CA GLY A 25 29.50 25.92 -23.57
C GLY A 25 28.48 26.96 -23.08
N ILE A 26 28.93 28.06 -22.46
CA ILE A 26 28.12 29.16 -21.93
C ILE A 26 28.28 30.45 -22.75
N ARG A 27 27.25 31.32 -22.71
CA ARG A 27 27.32 32.72 -23.13
C ARG A 27 27.10 33.61 -21.91
N VAL A 28 27.94 34.63 -21.74
CA VAL A 28 27.79 35.64 -20.69
C VAL A 28 26.99 36.82 -21.22
N ALA A 29 25.85 37.10 -20.61
CA ALA A 29 25.01 38.26 -20.88
C ALA A 29 25.13 39.26 -19.72
N TYR A 30 25.33 40.54 -20.03
CA TYR A 30 25.41 41.60 -19.02
C TYR A 30 24.02 42.19 -18.79
N ARG A 31 23.51 42.11 -17.55
CA ARG A 31 22.27 42.76 -17.13
C ARG A 31 22.61 43.92 -16.21
N GLN A 32 22.33 45.15 -16.64
CA GLN A 32 22.45 46.31 -15.75
C GLN A 32 21.29 46.29 -14.75
N LEU A 33 21.60 46.40 -13.46
CA LEU A 33 20.63 46.46 -12.37
C LEU A 33 20.52 47.87 -11.76
N GLY A 34 21.49 48.74 -12.05
CA GLY A 34 21.48 50.16 -11.70
C GLY A 34 22.79 50.84 -12.10
N PRO A 35 22.92 52.16 -11.87
CA PRO A 35 24.18 52.89 -12.09
C PRO A 35 25.32 52.24 -11.30
N GLY A 36 26.40 51.86 -11.99
CA GLY A 36 27.56 51.19 -11.38
C GLY A 36 27.38 49.71 -11.02
N MET A 37 26.17 49.13 -11.08
CA MET A 37 25.92 47.72 -10.76
C MET A 37 25.43 46.95 -11.98
N SER A 38 26.31 46.10 -12.53
CA SER A 38 25.98 45.16 -13.60
C SER A 38 26.20 43.72 -13.17
N GLN A 39 25.25 42.84 -13.49
CA GLN A 39 25.29 41.42 -13.23
C GLN A 39 25.69 40.67 -14.50
N GLN A 40 26.73 39.84 -14.42
CA GLN A 40 27.02 38.85 -15.45
C GLN A 40 26.11 37.63 -15.25
N ILE A 41 25.21 37.38 -16.19
CA ILE A 41 24.35 36.20 -16.22
C ILE A 41 24.97 35.19 -17.19
N GLN A 42 25.33 34.02 -16.69
CA GLN A 42 25.82 32.92 -17.51
C GLN A 42 24.64 32.04 -17.96
N THR A 43 24.39 32.01 -19.27
CA THR A 43 23.33 31.20 -19.88
C THR A 43 23.96 30.11 -20.75
N ARG A 44 23.37 28.91 -20.81
CA ARG A 44 23.84 27.86 -21.74
C ARG A 44 23.78 28.37 -23.18
N CYS A 45 24.83 28.11 -23.97
CA CYS A 45 24.86 28.51 -25.37
C CYS A 45 23.82 27.73 -26.17
N GLY A 46 22.86 28.42 -26.81
CA GLY A 46 21.79 27.78 -27.57
C GLY A 46 22.26 26.94 -28.76
N GLU A 47 23.39 27.28 -29.38
CA GLU A 47 23.91 26.56 -30.57
C GLU A 47 24.54 25.20 -30.25
N CYS A 48 25.18 25.04 -29.08
CA CYS A 48 25.76 23.77 -28.63
C CYS A 48 25.06 23.15 -27.41
N SER A 49 23.96 23.74 -26.96
CA SER A 49 23.19 23.33 -25.75
C SER A 49 23.99 23.18 -24.45
N GLY A 50 25.20 23.75 -24.38
CA GLY A 50 26.15 23.59 -23.27
C GLY A 50 27.37 22.71 -23.55
N GLU A 51 27.41 21.96 -24.66
CA GLU A 51 28.47 20.98 -24.93
C GLU A 51 29.81 21.59 -25.42
N GLY A 52 29.85 22.88 -25.74
CA GLY A 52 31.06 23.56 -26.26
C GLY A 52 31.41 23.22 -27.72
N GLU A 53 31.01 22.05 -28.21
CA GLU A 53 31.20 21.59 -29.58
C GLU A 53 29.87 21.45 -30.34
N VAL A 54 29.94 21.45 -31.67
CA VAL A 54 28.81 21.22 -32.58
C VAL A 54 29.17 20.07 -33.53
N ILE A 55 28.18 19.22 -33.82
CA ILE A 55 28.30 18.06 -34.70
C ILE A 55 27.45 18.29 -35.94
N ASN A 56 28.04 18.13 -37.12
CA ASN A 56 27.33 18.26 -38.40
C ASN A 56 26.18 17.27 -38.50
N ASP A 57 25.00 17.73 -38.93
CA ASP A 57 23.75 16.94 -38.92
C ASP A 57 23.84 15.60 -39.67
N LYS A 58 24.56 15.57 -40.80
CA LYS A 58 24.80 14.35 -41.60
C LYS A 58 25.65 13.31 -40.85
N ASP A 59 26.58 13.80 -40.01
CA ASP A 59 27.53 13.02 -39.24
C ASP A 59 27.03 12.64 -37.84
N ARG A 60 25.91 13.19 -37.36
CA ARG A 60 25.30 12.78 -36.08
C ARG A 60 25.08 11.27 -36.08
N CYS A 61 25.48 10.62 -34.98
CA CYS A 61 25.22 9.21 -34.76
C CYS A 61 23.71 8.95 -34.79
N THR A 62 23.28 7.94 -35.55
CA THR A 62 21.87 7.57 -35.72
C THR A 62 21.20 7.23 -34.39
N SER A 63 21.93 6.55 -33.50
CA SER A 63 21.40 5.98 -32.26
C SER A 63 21.27 7.01 -31.12
N CYS A 64 22.21 7.96 -30.97
CA CYS A 64 22.12 9.03 -29.94
C CYS A 64 21.73 10.41 -30.49
N ARG A 65 21.63 10.58 -31.82
CA ARG A 65 21.30 11.85 -32.51
C ARG A 65 22.14 13.05 -32.07
N GLY A 66 23.42 12.81 -31.77
CA GLY A 66 24.36 13.81 -31.25
C GLY A 66 24.46 13.88 -29.71
N LYS A 67 23.47 13.38 -28.94
CA LYS A 67 23.42 13.51 -27.46
C LYS A 67 24.43 12.66 -26.67
N LYS A 68 25.31 11.90 -27.35
CA LYS A 68 26.39 11.05 -26.78
C LYS A 68 25.94 9.91 -25.82
N VAL A 69 24.68 9.87 -25.41
CA VAL A 69 24.05 8.85 -24.54
C VAL A 69 23.01 8.01 -25.30
N GLN A 70 22.73 6.80 -24.81
CA GLN A 70 21.61 5.96 -25.24
C GLN A 70 20.84 5.41 -24.04
N ASN A 71 19.53 5.23 -24.21
CA ASN A 71 18.68 4.50 -23.27
C ASN A 71 18.83 3.00 -23.55
N GLN A 72 19.13 2.20 -22.53
CA GLN A 72 19.25 0.74 -22.64
C GLN A 72 18.45 0.06 -21.53
N THR A 73 17.60 -0.88 -21.90
CA THR A 73 16.89 -1.74 -20.95
C THR A 73 17.78 -2.91 -20.57
N LYS A 74 18.20 -2.99 -19.30
CA LYS A 74 18.90 -4.15 -18.74
C LYS A 74 17.95 -4.95 -17.85
N ILE A 75 17.88 -6.26 -18.07
CA ILE A 75 17.17 -7.18 -17.17
C ILE A 75 18.09 -7.48 -15.99
N LEU A 76 17.58 -7.29 -14.78
CA LEU A 76 18.25 -7.68 -13.53
C LEU A 76 17.56 -8.91 -12.95
N GLU A 77 18.32 -9.96 -12.69
CA GLU A 77 17.80 -11.12 -11.96
C GLU A 77 17.97 -10.86 -10.46
N VAL A 78 16.84 -10.80 -9.75
CA VAL A 78 16.79 -10.48 -8.33
C VAL A 78 16.40 -11.74 -7.57
N HIS A 79 17.31 -12.26 -6.76
CA HIS A 79 17.01 -13.36 -5.86
C HIS A 79 16.30 -12.81 -4.61
N VAL A 80 15.12 -13.36 -4.30
CA VAL A 80 14.37 -13.03 -3.09
C VAL A 80 14.38 -14.26 -2.19
N ASP A 81 15.05 -14.14 -1.05
CA ASP A 81 15.22 -15.23 -0.10
C ASP A 81 13.94 -15.54 0.67
N LYS A 82 13.86 -16.78 1.18
CA LYS A 82 12.78 -17.20 2.06
C LYS A 82 12.75 -16.31 3.30
N GLY A 83 11.54 -15.85 3.65
CA GLY A 83 11.31 -15.04 4.85
C GLY A 83 11.53 -13.54 4.68
N MET A 84 12.04 -13.07 3.54
CA MET A 84 12.21 -11.63 3.32
C MET A 84 10.89 -10.87 3.57
N ARG A 85 11.01 -9.76 4.29
CA ARG A 85 9.88 -8.98 4.81
C ARG A 85 9.50 -7.85 3.85
N GLU A 86 8.32 -7.29 4.07
CA GLU A 86 7.89 -6.07 3.40
C GLU A 86 8.86 -4.90 3.71
N ASN A 87 9.04 -4.00 2.75
CA ASN A 87 9.96 -2.87 2.77
C ASN A 87 11.46 -3.23 2.93
N GLN A 88 11.81 -4.53 2.89
CA GLN A 88 13.20 -4.96 2.94
C GLN A 88 13.94 -4.57 1.65
N LYS A 89 15.17 -4.07 1.81
CA LYS A 89 16.00 -3.50 0.75
C LYS A 89 17.03 -4.50 0.24
N ILE A 90 17.08 -4.69 -1.08
CA ILE A 90 18.15 -5.40 -1.80
C ILE A 90 19.02 -4.35 -2.49
N TYR A 91 20.31 -4.36 -2.17
CA TYR A 91 21.28 -3.37 -2.67
C TYR A 91 22.13 -3.99 -3.79
N PHE A 92 22.11 -3.38 -4.98
CA PHE A 92 23.06 -3.68 -6.04
C PHE A 92 24.05 -2.51 -6.12
N ARG A 93 25.25 -2.72 -5.57
CA ARG A 93 26.31 -1.71 -5.51
C ARG A 93 27.05 -1.58 -6.83
N GLY A 94 27.24 -0.35 -7.31
CA GLY A 94 28.24 0.16 -8.29
C GLY A 94 28.55 -0.57 -9.62
N ASN A 95 28.49 -1.90 -9.69
CA ASN A 95 28.93 -2.75 -10.80
C ASN A 95 27.99 -2.72 -12.02
N HIS A 96 26.99 -1.85 -12.01
CA HIS A 96 26.00 -1.70 -13.08
C HIS A 96 25.87 -0.22 -13.44
N GLN A 97 26.32 0.16 -14.64
CA GLN A 97 26.19 1.52 -15.20
C GLN A 97 24.74 1.84 -15.61
N LEU A 98 23.81 1.77 -14.65
CA LEU A 98 22.40 2.02 -14.87
C LEU A 98 22.06 3.45 -14.44
N TYR A 99 21.48 4.16 -15.40
CA TYR A 99 20.99 5.53 -15.30
C TYR A 99 19.46 5.49 -15.55
N CYS A 100 18.82 6.65 -15.69
CA CYS A 100 17.79 6.97 -14.70
C CYS A 100 16.66 7.84 -15.38
N PRO A 101 15.36 7.45 -15.49
CA PRO A 101 14.37 8.15 -16.35
C PRO A 101 13.01 8.54 -15.69
N ARG A 102 12.65 9.85 -15.70
CA ARG A 102 11.66 10.52 -14.80
C ARG A 102 10.21 10.05 -14.78
N GLU A 103 9.55 10.00 -15.93
CA GLU A 103 8.08 10.10 -16.00
C GLU A 103 7.41 8.74 -15.77
N GLY A 104 6.26 8.74 -15.08
CA GLY A 104 5.68 7.55 -14.41
C GLY A 104 5.55 6.28 -15.24
N VAL A 105 5.72 5.12 -14.60
CA VAL A 105 5.88 3.82 -15.28
C VAL A 105 4.59 3.03 -15.41
N ASP A 106 4.47 2.30 -16.52
CA ASP A 106 3.52 1.21 -16.70
C ASP A 106 4.03 -0.09 -16.05
N SER A 107 3.13 -0.80 -15.37
CA SER A 107 3.34 -2.06 -14.66
C SER A 107 3.61 -3.29 -15.55
N SER A 108 3.49 -3.14 -16.87
CA SER A 108 3.35 -4.24 -17.85
C SER A 108 4.63 -5.01 -18.22
N ILE A 109 5.82 -4.54 -17.84
CA ILE A 109 7.12 -5.07 -18.34
C ILE A 109 7.61 -6.33 -17.58
N LEU A 110 6.94 -6.77 -16.49
CA LEU A 110 7.32 -7.96 -15.72
C LEU A 110 7.07 -9.28 -16.48
N ARG A 111 8.12 -9.89 -17.04
CA ARG A 111 8.08 -11.31 -17.46
C ARG A 111 8.31 -12.24 -16.28
N ARG A 112 7.24 -12.84 -15.76
CA ARG A 112 7.31 -14.04 -14.90
C ARG A 112 8.05 -15.17 -15.61
N LYS A 113 9.26 -15.53 -15.18
CA LYS A 113 9.79 -16.89 -15.43
C LYS A 113 8.90 -17.87 -14.65
N LYS A 114 8.20 -18.79 -15.34
CA LYS A 114 7.47 -19.89 -14.69
C LYS A 114 8.48 -20.95 -14.21
N GLY A 115 8.51 -21.21 -12.92
CA GLY A 115 9.38 -22.19 -12.25
C GLY A 115 9.80 -21.65 -10.88
N THR A 116 9.74 -22.40 -9.78
CA THR A 116 9.73 -23.87 -9.65
C THR A 116 8.65 -24.31 -8.65
N LYS A 117 8.19 -25.56 -8.74
CA LYS A 117 7.37 -26.18 -7.67
C LYS A 117 8.20 -26.23 -6.36
N HIS A 118 7.54 -26.24 -5.20
CA HIS A 118 8.08 -26.13 -3.81
C HIS A 118 8.18 -24.70 -3.23
N GLY A 119 7.14 -24.28 -2.50
CA GLY A 119 7.18 -23.27 -1.43
C GLY A 119 7.70 -21.86 -1.73
N SER A 120 8.08 -21.53 -2.96
CA SER A 120 8.54 -20.19 -3.33
C SER A 120 7.34 -19.25 -3.46
N VAL A 121 7.00 -18.57 -2.36
CA VAL A 121 6.08 -17.44 -2.34
C VAL A 121 6.47 -16.50 -3.49
N SER A 122 5.51 -16.23 -4.38
CA SER A 122 5.76 -15.42 -5.58
C SER A 122 5.88 -13.95 -5.20
N TYR A 123 7.06 -13.54 -4.72
CA TYR A 123 7.37 -12.14 -4.46
C TYR A 123 7.26 -11.36 -5.77
N VAL A 124 6.35 -10.39 -5.79
CA VAL A 124 6.18 -9.48 -6.92
C VAL A 124 7.41 -8.59 -6.97
N ALA A 125 8.17 -8.65 -8.07
CA ALA A 125 9.32 -7.79 -8.26
C ALA A 125 8.86 -6.32 -8.29
N VAL A 126 9.44 -5.51 -7.43
CA VAL A 126 9.02 -4.11 -7.27
C VAL A 126 9.78 -3.23 -8.23
N LEU A 127 9.01 -2.32 -8.84
CA LEU A 127 9.49 -1.25 -9.70
C LEU A 127 10.59 -0.44 -9.04
N VAL A 128 11.72 -0.29 -9.75
CA VAL A 128 12.66 0.81 -9.50
C VAL A 128 12.59 1.76 -10.69
N GLN A 129 12.05 2.95 -10.42
CA GLN A 129 12.12 4.13 -11.27
C GLN A 129 12.99 5.22 -10.60
N PHE A 130 13.22 6.34 -11.29
CA PHE A 130 14.52 7.01 -11.30
C PHE A 130 14.47 8.36 -12.08
N LEU A 131 15.38 9.34 -11.89
CA LEU A 131 15.79 10.31 -12.95
C LEU A 131 17.28 10.68 -12.89
N CYS A 132 17.91 10.73 -14.06
CA CYS A 132 19.27 11.16 -14.32
C CYS A 132 19.44 12.68 -14.20
N SER A 133 20.62 13.10 -13.73
CA SER A 133 21.22 14.36 -14.16
C SER A 133 22.38 14.03 -15.11
N ASP A 134 22.28 14.47 -16.36
CA ASP A 134 23.28 14.22 -17.40
C ASP A 134 24.56 15.04 -17.19
N LEU A 135 25.37 14.63 -16.20
CA LEU A 135 26.73 15.10 -16.02
C LEU A 135 27.70 14.01 -16.49
N PRO A 136 28.48 14.23 -17.56
CA PRO A 136 29.65 13.39 -17.79
C PRO A 136 30.58 13.52 -16.58
N ASP A 137 31.16 12.38 -16.17
CA ASP A 137 32.04 12.22 -14.99
C ASP A 137 31.37 11.94 -13.62
N VAL A 138 30.07 11.59 -13.59
CA VAL A 138 29.42 11.08 -12.37
C VAL A 138 29.41 9.54 -12.33
N GLU A 139 29.88 8.98 -11.21
CA GLU A 139 29.85 7.53 -10.92
C GLU A 139 28.39 7.00 -10.90
N PRO A 140 28.14 5.77 -11.39
CA PRO A 140 26.80 5.19 -11.36
C PRO A 140 26.37 4.90 -9.92
N GLY A 141 25.21 5.44 -9.53
CA GLY A 141 24.65 5.25 -8.19
C GLY A 141 24.13 3.83 -7.92
N ASP A 142 24.00 3.50 -6.64
CA ASP A 142 23.49 2.21 -6.19
C ASP A 142 22.00 2.02 -6.51
N ILE A 143 21.61 0.79 -6.88
CA ILE A 143 20.21 0.42 -7.07
C ILE A 143 19.70 -0.23 -5.79
N ILE A 144 18.61 0.32 -5.25
CA ILE A 144 17.94 -0.20 -4.06
C ILE A 144 16.55 -0.70 -4.48
N ILE A 145 16.36 -2.02 -4.44
CA ILE A 145 15.05 -2.64 -4.68
C ILE A 145 14.37 -2.80 -3.32
N VAL A 146 13.19 -2.19 -3.15
CA VAL A 146 12.38 -2.28 -1.93
C VAL A 146 11.30 -3.33 -2.16
N LEU A 147 11.27 -4.42 -1.39
CA LEU A 147 10.22 -5.43 -1.53
C LEU A 147 8.87 -4.89 -1.05
N GLN A 148 7.80 -5.21 -1.77
CA GLN A 148 6.42 -4.84 -1.45
C GLN A 148 5.59 -6.13 -1.40
N GLN A 149 4.77 -6.26 -0.38
CA GLN A 149 4.01 -7.48 -0.16
C GLN A 149 2.69 -7.41 -0.95
N LYS A 150 2.50 -8.31 -1.92
CA LYS A 150 1.19 -8.45 -2.55
C LYS A 150 0.23 -9.08 -1.54
N ALA A 151 -0.93 -8.45 -1.34
CA ALA A 151 -2.04 -9.06 -0.61
C ALA A 151 -2.45 -10.41 -1.22
N HIS A 152 -2.74 -11.39 -0.37
CA HIS A 152 -3.22 -12.71 -0.73
C HIS A 152 -4.69 -12.85 -0.33
N GLU A 153 -5.48 -13.59 -1.11
CA GLU A 153 -6.93 -13.73 -0.91
C GLU A 153 -7.28 -14.40 0.43
N THR A 154 -6.46 -15.35 0.87
CA THR A 154 -6.74 -16.16 2.07
C THR A 154 -5.80 -15.91 3.26
N PHE A 155 -4.67 -15.23 3.06
CA PHE A 155 -3.59 -15.12 4.07
C PHE A 155 -3.18 -13.66 4.24
N GLN A 156 -3.20 -13.18 5.48
CA GLN A 156 -2.62 -11.89 5.86
C GLN A 156 -1.33 -12.16 6.65
N ARG A 157 -0.18 -11.68 6.15
CA ARG A 157 1.11 -11.81 6.86
C ARG A 157 1.35 -10.58 7.73
N GLN A 158 1.75 -10.81 8.98
CA GLN A 158 2.22 -9.77 9.90
C GLN A 158 3.54 -10.24 10.52
N GLY A 159 4.64 -9.56 10.18
CA GLY A 159 5.98 -10.02 10.56
C GLY A 159 6.31 -11.36 9.93
N ASP A 160 6.56 -12.39 10.74
CA ASP A 160 6.80 -13.76 10.27
C ASP A 160 5.61 -14.70 10.55
N ASP A 161 4.52 -14.17 11.12
CA ASP A 161 3.28 -14.90 11.38
C ASP A 161 2.27 -14.71 10.23
N LEU A 162 1.39 -15.71 10.08
CA LEU A 162 0.29 -15.72 9.13
C LEU A 162 -1.05 -15.70 9.84
N TYR A 163 -2.03 -15.01 9.27
CA TYR A 163 -3.39 -14.88 9.79
C TYR A 163 -4.38 -15.30 8.71
N ILE A 164 -5.37 -16.10 9.09
CA ILE A 164 -6.51 -16.47 8.24
C ILE A 164 -7.82 -16.29 9.01
N SER A 165 -8.87 -15.88 8.31
CA SER A 165 -10.24 -16.01 8.81
C SER A 165 -10.83 -17.35 8.37
N ARG A 166 -11.60 -17.97 9.26
CA ARG A 166 -12.40 -19.17 8.97
C ARG A 166 -13.77 -19.03 9.60
N THR A 167 -14.80 -19.13 8.78
CA THR A 167 -16.17 -19.29 9.25
C THR A 167 -16.39 -20.72 9.73
N VAL A 168 -17.04 -20.87 10.88
CA VAL A 168 -17.47 -22.15 11.44
C VAL A 168 -18.90 -22.03 11.94
N THR A 169 -19.66 -23.12 11.91
CA THR A 169 -21.03 -23.14 12.45
C THR A 169 -21.02 -23.21 13.98
N LEU A 170 -22.12 -22.79 14.62
CA LEU A 170 -22.29 -22.91 16.06
C LEU A 170 -22.12 -24.36 16.58
N THR A 171 -22.60 -25.35 15.82
CA THR A 171 -22.46 -26.77 16.18
C THR A 171 -21.00 -27.22 16.14
N GLU A 172 -20.23 -26.83 15.12
CA GLU A 172 -18.78 -27.09 15.07
C GLU A 172 -18.03 -26.37 16.20
N ALA A 173 -18.42 -25.13 16.54
CA ALA A 173 -17.79 -24.34 17.60
C ALA A 173 -17.97 -24.92 19.02
N LEU A 174 -18.99 -25.78 19.23
CA LEU A 174 -19.29 -26.45 20.50
C LEU A 174 -18.89 -27.94 20.50
N CYS A 175 -19.23 -28.67 19.44
CA CYS A 175 -19.01 -30.11 19.30
C CYS A 175 -17.63 -30.45 18.70
N GLY A 176 -16.83 -29.45 18.32
CA GLY A 176 -15.55 -29.65 17.63
C GLY A 176 -15.72 -30.00 16.15
N PHE A 177 -14.61 -29.98 15.43
CA PHE A 177 -14.56 -30.19 13.98
C PHE A 177 -13.16 -30.64 13.54
N ASN A 178 -13.07 -31.11 12.29
CA ASN A 178 -11.82 -31.29 11.58
C ASN A 178 -11.89 -30.45 10.30
N MET A 179 -10.93 -29.57 10.06
CA MET A 179 -10.86 -28.78 8.83
C MET A 179 -9.52 -28.99 8.10
N LEU A 180 -9.56 -28.91 6.77
CA LEU A 180 -8.37 -28.92 5.93
C LEU A 180 -7.98 -27.48 5.57
N VAL A 181 -6.83 -27.02 6.06
CA VAL A 181 -6.27 -25.71 5.74
C VAL A 181 -5.14 -25.90 4.72
N THR A 182 -5.36 -25.49 3.47
CA THR A 182 -4.31 -25.48 2.44
C THR A 182 -3.31 -24.36 2.74
N HIS A 183 -2.08 -24.73 3.09
CA HIS A 183 -0.99 -23.80 3.38
C HIS A 183 -0.41 -23.17 2.09
N MET A 184 0.37 -22.09 2.20
CA MET A 184 1.05 -21.45 1.07
C MET A 184 2.04 -22.37 0.31
N ASP A 185 2.46 -23.47 0.92
CA ASP A 185 3.29 -24.52 0.31
C ASP A 185 2.48 -25.61 -0.41
N SER A 186 1.19 -25.36 -0.67
CA SER A 186 0.23 -26.33 -1.25
C SER A 186 0.00 -27.60 -0.42
N ARG A 187 0.59 -27.71 0.78
CA ARG A 187 0.35 -28.79 1.75
C ARG A 187 -1.01 -28.57 2.44
N GLY A 188 -1.79 -29.63 2.60
CA GLY A 188 -3.01 -29.60 3.41
C GLY A 188 -2.70 -29.89 4.88
N LEU A 189 -3.02 -28.95 5.77
CA LEU A 189 -2.93 -29.12 7.22
C LEU A 189 -4.30 -29.56 7.75
N VAL A 190 -4.38 -30.75 8.35
CA VAL A 190 -5.60 -31.22 9.01
C VAL A 190 -5.63 -30.66 10.43
N VAL A 191 -6.43 -29.63 10.66
CA VAL A 191 -6.60 -28.98 11.95
C VAL A 191 -7.79 -29.64 12.66
N ARG A 192 -7.51 -30.33 13.78
CA ARG A 192 -8.52 -30.99 14.61
C ARG A 192 -8.79 -30.18 15.86
N HIS A 193 -10.06 -29.83 16.06
CA HIS A 193 -10.56 -29.28 17.31
C HIS A 193 -11.37 -30.34 18.06
N PRO A 194 -10.98 -30.77 19.28
CA PRO A 194 -11.72 -31.79 20.01
C PRO A 194 -13.10 -31.30 20.49
N PRO A 195 -14.08 -32.20 20.65
CA PRO A 195 -15.36 -31.89 21.29
C PRO A 195 -15.17 -31.39 22.73
N GLY A 196 -16.08 -30.54 23.21
CA GLY A 196 -16.11 -30.08 24.60
C GLY A 196 -15.13 -28.94 24.94
N ARG A 197 -14.38 -28.42 23.96
CA ARG A 197 -13.78 -27.09 24.05
C ARG A 197 -14.64 -26.13 23.21
N ILE A 198 -14.79 -24.90 23.68
CA ILE A 198 -15.67 -23.90 23.02
C ILE A 198 -14.81 -22.90 22.25
N ILE A 199 -15.17 -22.66 20.99
CA ILE A 199 -14.69 -21.50 20.22
C ILE A 199 -15.70 -20.36 20.37
N LYS A 200 -15.22 -19.18 20.77
CA LYS A 200 -16.06 -17.97 20.83
C LYS A 200 -16.08 -17.25 19.47
N PRO A 201 -17.12 -16.46 19.13
CA PRO A 201 -17.09 -15.59 17.97
C PRO A 201 -15.88 -14.62 18.05
N GLY A 202 -15.05 -14.56 17.01
CA GLY A 202 -13.84 -13.74 16.96
C GLY A 202 -12.62 -14.32 17.71
N ASP A 203 -12.72 -15.53 18.27
CA ASP A 203 -11.63 -16.22 18.96
C ASP A 203 -10.48 -16.58 17.99
N MET A 204 -9.24 -16.59 18.48
CA MET A 204 -8.04 -16.84 17.68
C MET A 204 -7.30 -18.06 18.23
N LYS A 205 -7.09 -19.07 17.39
CA LYS A 205 -6.24 -20.23 17.72
C LYS A 205 -4.92 -20.18 16.96
N CYS A 206 -3.85 -20.64 17.61
CA CYS A 206 -2.51 -20.68 17.04
C CYS A 206 -2.15 -22.11 16.60
N ILE A 207 -1.62 -22.24 15.38
CA ILE A 207 -0.98 -23.44 14.85
C ILE A 207 0.52 -23.14 14.81
N VAL A 208 1.28 -23.79 15.68
CA VAL A 208 2.70 -23.49 15.91
C VAL A 208 3.55 -23.95 14.72
N GLY A 209 4.46 -23.10 14.25
CA GLY A 209 5.46 -23.46 13.22
C GLY A 209 4.94 -23.59 11.78
N GLU A 210 3.70 -23.17 11.50
CA GLU A 210 3.12 -23.13 10.15
C GLU A 210 2.90 -21.70 9.62
N GLY A 211 3.68 -20.74 10.13
CA GLY A 211 3.79 -19.38 9.59
C GLY A 211 4.88 -19.25 8.53
N MET A 212 5.38 -18.02 8.33
CA MET A 212 6.44 -17.73 7.36
C MET A 212 7.82 -18.11 7.90
N PRO A 213 8.75 -18.57 7.06
CA PRO A 213 10.13 -18.85 7.47
C PRO A 213 10.84 -17.57 7.93
N HIS A 214 11.72 -17.66 8.91
CA HIS A 214 12.56 -16.54 9.31
C HIS A 214 13.60 -16.24 8.22
N HIS A 215 13.81 -14.95 7.93
CA HIS A 215 14.88 -14.51 7.04
C HIS A 215 16.24 -14.90 7.62
N ARG A 216 17.13 -15.47 6.79
CA ARG A 216 18.42 -16.12 7.13
C ARG A 216 18.34 -17.47 7.85
N ASN A 217 17.27 -17.76 8.60
CA ASN A 217 17.04 -19.05 9.28
C ASN A 217 15.78 -19.76 8.75
N PRO A 218 15.74 -20.30 7.51
CA PRO A 218 14.49 -20.78 6.91
C PRO A 218 13.90 -22.06 7.52
N PHE A 219 14.61 -22.69 8.46
CA PHE A 219 14.16 -23.84 9.24
C PHE A 219 13.26 -23.42 10.40
N GLU A 220 13.47 -22.22 10.94
CA GLU A 220 12.55 -21.60 11.88
C GLU A 220 11.43 -20.91 11.10
N LYS A 221 10.23 -20.99 11.64
CA LYS A 221 9.03 -20.38 11.08
C LYS A 221 8.25 -19.71 12.20
N GLY A 222 7.54 -18.64 11.86
CA GLY A 222 6.47 -18.13 12.71
C GLY A 222 5.28 -19.08 12.80
N ASN A 223 4.17 -18.56 13.28
CA ASN A 223 2.95 -19.28 13.56
C ASN A 223 1.82 -18.92 12.59
N LEU A 224 0.80 -19.77 12.53
CA LEU A 224 -0.43 -19.53 11.79
C LEU A 224 -1.59 -19.33 12.78
N TYR A 225 -2.13 -18.11 12.80
CA TYR A 225 -3.30 -17.74 13.58
C TYR A 225 -4.57 -17.90 12.74
N VAL A 226 -5.54 -18.63 13.29
CA VAL A 226 -6.86 -18.84 12.70
C VAL A 226 -7.87 -18.05 13.54
N LYS A 227 -8.43 -16.99 12.98
CA LYS A 227 -9.58 -16.26 13.54
C LYS A 227 -10.86 -16.99 13.15
N PHE A 228 -11.68 -17.31 14.13
CA PHE A 228 -12.93 -18.02 13.93
C PHE A 228 -14.13 -17.08 14.00
N ASP A 229 -14.86 -17.00 12.90
CA ASP A 229 -16.10 -16.25 12.81
C ASP A 229 -17.28 -17.25 12.89
N VAL A 230 -17.99 -17.24 14.01
CA VAL A 230 -19.04 -18.25 14.30
C VAL A 230 -20.37 -17.81 13.68
N VAL A 231 -20.89 -18.62 12.76
CA VAL A 231 -22.19 -18.41 12.12
C VAL A 231 -23.29 -19.09 12.94
N PHE A 232 -24.25 -18.31 13.39
CA PHE A 232 -25.46 -18.78 14.06
C PHE A 232 -26.53 -19.24 13.06
N PRO A 233 -27.39 -20.21 13.42
CA PRO A 233 -28.52 -20.59 12.59
C PRO A 233 -29.57 -19.47 12.51
N SER A 234 -30.45 -19.54 11.50
CA SER A 234 -31.54 -18.58 11.30
C SER A 234 -32.57 -18.60 12.45
N SER A 235 -33.28 -17.49 12.65
CA SER A 235 -34.20 -17.27 13.79
C SER A 235 -35.31 -18.30 13.99
N SER A 236 -35.66 -19.09 12.96
CA SER A 236 -36.70 -20.13 12.98
C SER A 236 -36.16 -21.57 12.84
N PHE A 237 -34.90 -21.83 13.23
CA PHE A 237 -34.23 -23.12 12.93
C PHE A 237 -34.75 -24.37 13.68
N ALA A 238 -35.53 -24.21 14.75
CA ALA A 238 -35.92 -25.31 15.64
C ALA A 238 -37.35 -25.19 16.18
N ASN A 239 -37.99 -26.32 16.41
CA ASN A 239 -39.31 -26.41 17.04
C ASN A 239 -39.21 -26.21 18.57
N GLU A 240 -40.32 -25.83 19.22
CA GLU A 240 -40.37 -25.59 20.67
C GLU A 240 -39.89 -26.79 21.52
N LEU A 241 -40.15 -28.02 21.06
CA LEU A 241 -39.65 -29.24 21.72
C LEU A 241 -38.12 -29.33 21.68
N GLN A 242 -37.50 -29.01 20.54
CA GLN A 242 -36.04 -29.03 20.35
C GLN A 242 -35.36 -27.88 21.11
N LEU A 243 -36.06 -26.74 21.28
CA LEU A 243 -35.58 -25.65 22.12
C LEU A 243 -35.54 -26.04 23.61
N LYS A 244 -36.51 -26.84 24.09
CA LYS A 244 -36.48 -27.40 25.46
C LYS A 244 -35.34 -28.40 25.65
N GLU A 245 -35.03 -29.21 24.63
CA GLU A 245 -33.85 -30.10 24.65
C GLU A 245 -32.53 -29.31 24.67
N LEU A 246 -32.41 -28.23 23.90
CA LEU A 246 -31.26 -27.31 23.93
C LEU A 246 -31.07 -26.64 25.29
N GLU A 247 -32.15 -26.25 25.95
CA GLU A 247 -32.12 -25.61 27.28
C GLU A 247 -31.64 -26.56 28.38
N LEU A 248 -31.84 -27.88 28.24
CA LEU A 248 -31.28 -28.89 29.16
C LEU A 248 -29.75 -29.08 29.00
N LEU A 249 -29.18 -28.71 27.84
CA LEU A 249 -27.76 -28.88 27.52
C LEU A 249 -26.93 -27.61 27.74
N LEU A 250 -27.58 -26.45 27.79
CA LEU A 250 -26.94 -25.14 27.99
C LEU A 250 -27.05 -24.70 29.46
N PRO A 251 -26.27 -23.69 29.90
CA PRO A 251 -26.41 -23.12 31.25
C PRO A 251 -27.86 -22.65 31.49
N PRO A 252 -28.42 -22.88 32.69
CA PRO A 252 -29.80 -22.50 32.98
C PRO A 252 -30.01 -20.99 32.84
N ARG A 253 -31.17 -20.59 32.32
CA ARG A 253 -31.54 -19.18 32.24
C ARG A 253 -31.53 -18.56 33.64
N GLY A 254 -31.05 -17.31 33.75
CA GLY A 254 -31.20 -16.54 34.97
C GLY A 254 -32.68 -16.34 35.28
N SER A 255 -33.11 -16.68 36.50
CA SER A 255 -34.49 -16.48 36.93
C SER A 255 -34.77 -14.99 37.10
N PHE A 256 -35.44 -14.39 36.11
CA PHE A 256 -35.96 -13.03 36.22
C PHE A 256 -37.25 -13.06 37.04
N VAL A 257 -37.30 -12.28 38.13
CA VAL A 257 -38.52 -12.07 38.91
C VAL A 257 -39.13 -10.76 38.44
N MET A 258 -40.38 -10.79 37.99
CA MET A 258 -41.12 -9.59 37.58
C MET A 258 -41.22 -8.60 38.75
N PRO A 259 -40.66 -7.37 38.62
CA PRO A 259 -40.77 -6.37 39.67
C PRO A 259 -42.16 -5.74 39.67
N THR A 260 -42.85 -5.77 40.81
CA THR A 260 -44.24 -5.28 40.97
C THR A 260 -44.32 -3.78 41.32
N GLY A 261 -43.42 -2.96 40.79
CA GLY A 261 -43.37 -1.52 41.06
C GLY A 261 -44.28 -0.69 40.15
N GLU A 262 -44.76 0.46 40.64
CA GLU A 262 -45.55 1.46 39.90
C GLU A 262 -44.79 2.12 38.72
N HIS A 263 -43.50 1.79 38.54
CA HIS A 263 -42.62 2.30 37.49
C HIS A 263 -42.01 1.17 36.64
N VAL A 264 -42.78 0.11 36.41
CA VAL A 264 -42.40 -1.04 35.59
C VAL A 264 -43.39 -1.18 34.44
N GLU A 265 -42.90 -1.02 33.22
CA GLU A 265 -43.65 -1.26 31.97
C GLU A 265 -42.99 -2.40 31.21
N GLU A 266 -43.79 -3.33 30.68
CA GLU A 266 -43.31 -4.40 29.81
C GLU A 266 -43.08 -3.84 28.39
N VAL A 267 -41.87 -4.03 27.84
CA VAL A 267 -41.49 -3.56 26.51
C VAL A 267 -40.79 -4.65 25.72
N ASP A 268 -41.26 -4.88 24.49
CA ASP A 268 -40.65 -5.83 23.56
C ASP A 268 -39.41 -5.23 22.87
N LEU A 269 -38.38 -6.06 22.67
CA LEU A 269 -37.22 -5.68 21.85
C LEU A 269 -37.60 -5.71 20.36
N GLN A 270 -37.55 -4.53 19.73
CA GLN A 270 -37.72 -4.38 18.29
C GLN A 270 -36.36 -4.46 17.56
N GLU A 271 -36.38 -4.79 16.26
CA GLU A 271 -35.18 -4.70 15.43
C GLU A 271 -34.73 -3.24 15.30
N TYR A 272 -33.41 -3.01 15.39
CA TYR A 272 -32.85 -1.66 15.28
C TYR A 272 -32.78 -1.21 13.81
N ASP A 273 -33.73 -0.39 13.37
CA ASP A 273 -33.60 0.38 12.13
C ASP A 273 -32.92 1.74 12.41
N ARG A 274 -31.83 2.00 11.69
CA ARG A 274 -31.07 3.25 11.78
C ARG A 274 -31.79 4.44 11.13
N ASN A 275 -32.77 4.19 10.27
CA ASN A 275 -33.58 5.22 9.60
C ASN A 275 -34.80 5.68 10.42
N ASP A 276 -35.15 5.01 11.52
CA ASP A 276 -36.36 5.31 12.30
C ASP A 276 -36.16 6.51 13.24
N ARG A 277 -35.96 7.69 12.63
CA ARG A 277 -35.64 8.96 13.28
C ARG A 277 -36.58 10.11 12.87
N SER A 278 -37.82 9.78 12.51
CA SER A 278 -38.79 10.72 11.93
C SER A 278 -40.02 11.04 12.80
N THR A 279 -40.00 10.71 14.11
CA THR A 279 -41.15 10.89 15.04
C THR A 279 -40.84 11.76 16.27
N SER A 280 -40.02 12.82 16.12
CA SER A 280 -39.81 13.83 17.18
C SER A 280 -39.68 15.27 16.69
N ALA A 281 -40.29 15.60 15.54
CA ALA A 281 -40.31 16.94 14.96
C ALA A 281 -41.61 17.74 15.22
N THR A 282 -42.57 17.19 15.99
CA THR A 282 -43.95 17.75 16.07
C THR A 282 -44.51 17.80 17.50
N ARG A 283 -43.73 18.27 18.48
CA ARG A 283 -44.26 18.47 19.85
C ARG A 283 -43.56 19.55 20.69
N ASN A 284 -43.29 20.73 20.13
CA ASN A 284 -42.84 21.86 20.96
C ASN A 284 -43.24 23.28 20.47
N GLU A 285 -44.45 23.43 19.92
CA GLU A 285 -45.09 24.73 19.69
C GLU A 285 -46.42 24.80 20.47
N ALA A 286 -46.35 25.15 21.75
CA ALA A 286 -47.52 25.26 22.63
C ALA A 286 -47.47 26.44 23.62
N TYR A 287 -46.42 27.28 23.57
CA TYR A 287 -46.25 28.45 24.42
C TYR A 287 -45.73 29.67 23.63
N ALA A 288 -46.37 29.97 22.50
CA ALA A 288 -46.37 31.33 21.96
C ALA A 288 -47.45 32.12 22.70
N SER A 289 -47.15 32.55 23.93
CA SER A 289 -48.00 33.52 24.64
C SER A 289 -47.73 34.90 24.06
N ASP A 290 -48.79 35.53 23.58
CA ASP A 290 -48.82 36.88 23.06
C ASP A 290 -48.46 37.89 24.16
N ASP A 291 -47.47 38.75 23.91
CA ASP A 291 -47.21 39.94 24.73
C ASP A 291 -46.38 40.96 23.90
N GLU A 292 -47.06 41.68 23.01
CA GLU A 292 -46.48 42.87 22.38
C GLU A 292 -46.27 43.96 23.44
N HIS A 293 -45.04 44.47 23.63
CA HIS A 293 -44.84 45.93 23.77
C HIS A 293 -43.38 46.40 23.60
N THR A 294 -43.17 47.14 22.49
CA THR A 294 -42.34 48.37 22.37
C THR A 294 -40.82 48.34 22.65
N GLY A 295 -40.01 48.87 21.71
CA GLY A 295 -38.80 49.62 22.07
C GLY A 295 -37.53 49.45 21.22
N SER A 296 -37.48 50.15 20.08
CA SER A 296 -36.28 50.83 19.54
C SER A 296 -34.90 50.15 19.47
N ALA A 297 -34.44 49.88 18.24
CA ALA A 297 -33.04 50.02 17.83
C ALA A 297 -32.59 51.52 17.90
N PRO A 298 -31.30 51.93 17.76
CA PRO A 298 -30.15 51.17 17.21
C PRO A 298 -28.80 51.36 17.93
N GLY A 299 -27.76 50.66 17.46
CA GLY A 299 -26.35 50.98 17.78
C GLY A 299 -25.40 49.80 17.57
N GLY A 300 -24.50 49.91 16.59
CA GLY A 300 -23.43 48.91 16.38
C GLY A 300 -22.11 49.33 17.03
N ILE A 301 -21.26 48.35 17.36
CA ILE A 301 -19.82 48.52 17.58
C ILE A 301 -19.09 47.32 16.96
N GLN A 302 -18.03 47.60 16.20
CA GLN A 302 -17.03 46.61 15.78
C GLN A 302 -16.01 46.42 16.90
N CYS A 303 -15.47 45.21 17.07
CA CYS A 303 -14.10 45.01 17.54
C CYS A 303 -13.53 43.71 16.97
N ALA A 304 -12.27 43.77 16.55
CA ALA A 304 -11.49 42.65 16.04
C ALA A 304 -10.17 42.57 16.83
N GLN A 305 -9.35 41.56 16.49
CA GLN A 305 -8.07 41.17 17.13
C GLN A 305 -8.26 40.31 18.39
N GLN A 306 -7.40 39.32 18.64
CA GLN A 306 -6.06 39.10 18.08
C GLN A 306 -5.83 37.64 17.66
#